data_AF-A0A085M814-F1
#
_entry.id   AF-A0A085M814-F1
#
_cell.length_a   1.000
_cell.length_b   1.000
_cell.length_c   1.000
_cell.angle_alpha   90.00
_cell.angle_beta   90.00
_cell.angle_gamma   90.00
#
_symmetry.space_group_name_H-M   'P 1'
#
loop_
_entity.id
_entity.type
_entity.pdbx_description
1 polymer ?
#
loop_
_entity_poly.entity_id
_entity_poly.type
_entity_poly.pdbx_seq_one_letter_code
_entity_poly.pdbx_strand_id
1 'polypeptide(L)'
;MKNSLQELGHIKTTFFSNGDPAALISSATTHATARPEEHVPSPTAPLLILPYYNGLGEKIKRMGRTIGFQVYFKSAASVRSIVRNDKVRMALNEKPGVIYEILCTCSASYIGETGNTLSHRYEQHLSCLNRYKNVLNDQKGLGTKRRGRPRKLQPKRGDG
;
A
#
# COMPACT_ATOMS: atom_id res chain seq x y z
N MET A 1 21.32 -9.00 12.43
CA MET A 1 22.41 -9.48 11.54
C MET A 1 22.59 -11.01 11.51
N LYS A 2 21.76 -11.83 12.18
CA LYS A 2 22.00 -13.30 12.27
C LYS A 2 21.20 -14.18 11.28
N ASN A 3 20.21 -13.64 10.54
CA ASN A 3 19.37 -14.44 9.62
C ASN A 3 19.91 -14.57 8.19
N SER A 4 20.71 -13.63 7.70
CA SER A 4 21.12 -13.59 6.29
C SER A 4 21.94 -14.80 5.83
N LEU A 5 22.80 -15.37 6.69
CA LEU A 5 23.69 -16.47 6.31
C LEU A 5 22.95 -17.81 6.31
N GLN A 6 21.99 -18.00 7.22
CA GLN A 6 21.13 -19.20 7.25
C GLN A 6 20.21 -19.26 6.04
N GLU A 7 19.61 -18.12 5.65
CA GLU A 7 18.75 -18.05 4.47
C GLU A 7 19.50 -18.35 3.17
N LEU A 8 20.73 -17.80 3.00
CA LEU A 8 21.58 -18.11 1.84
C LEU A 8 21.96 -19.59 1.78
N GLY A 9 22.22 -20.23 2.93
CA GLY A 9 22.47 -21.66 3.01
C GLY A 9 21.26 -22.47 2.53
N HIS A 10 20.06 -22.12 3.01
CA HIS A 10 18.82 -22.78 2.61
C HIS A 10 18.58 -22.68 1.11
N ILE A 11 18.72 -21.48 0.53
CA ILE A 11 18.53 -21.23 -0.90
C ILE A 11 19.50 -22.08 -1.75
N LYS A 12 20.78 -22.16 -1.38
CA LYS A 12 21.76 -23.01 -2.08
C LYS A 12 21.36 -24.49 -2.05
N THR A 13 20.91 -24.98 -0.89
CA THR A 13 20.45 -26.36 -0.73
C THR A 13 19.23 -26.64 -1.60
N THR A 14 18.27 -25.71 -1.67
CA THR A 14 17.07 -25.86 -2.52
C THR A 14 17.42 -25.95 -4.00
N PHE A 15 18.26 -25.06 -4.53
CA PHE A 15 18.68 -25.12 -5.94
C PHE A 15 19.47 -26.39 -6.25
N PHE A 16 20.34 -26.83 -5.33
CA PHE A 16 21.06 -28.09 -5.50
C PHE A 16 20.10 -29.30 -5.54
N SER A 17 19.09 -29.34 -4.66
CA SER A 17 18.06 -30.40 -4.68
C SER A 17 17.18 -30.40 -5.92
N ASN A 18 17.05 -29.26 -6.58
CA ASN A 18 16.31 -29.13 -7.84
C ASN A 18 17.12 -29.57 -9.07
N GLY A 19 18.37 -30.00 -8.87
CA GLY A 19 19.25 -30.50 -9.94
C GLY A 19 20.03 -29.41 -10.68
N ASP A 20 20.07 -28.18 -10.15
CA ASP A 20 20.85 -27.11 -10.77
C ASP A 20 22.36 -27.38 -10.69
N PRO A 21 23.14 -27.10 -11.75
CA PRO A 21 24.58 -27.32 -11.74
C PRO A 21 25.28 -26.50 -10.66
N ALA A 22 26.16 -27.14 -9.88
CA ALA A 22 26.87 -26.50 -8.77
C ALA A 22 27.66 -25.25 -9.18
N ALA A 23 28.19 -25.23 -10.42
CA ALA A 23 28.90 -24.08 -10.98
C ALA A 23 27.97 -22.86 -11.16
N LEU A 24 26.72 -23.09 -11.58
CA LEU A 24 25.72 -22.04 -11.79
C LEU A 24 25.26 -21.46 -10.45
N ILE A 25 24.97 -22.31 -9.46
CA ILE A 25 24.60 -21.89 -8.11
C ILE A 25 25.72 -21.04 -7.47
N SER A 26 26.97 -21.51 -7.61
CA SER A 26 28.14 -20.82 -7.05
C SER A 26 28.38 -19.47 -7.72
N SER A 27 28.28 -19.41 -9.05
CA SER A 27 28.39 -18.17 -9.82
C SER A 27 27.29 -17.17 -9.44
N ALA A 28 26.02 -17.59 -9.44
CA ALA A 28 24.89 -16.75 -9.08
C ALA A 28 24.97 -16.23 -7.65
N THR A 29 25.38 -17.08 -6.69
CA THR A 29 25.61 -16.65 -5.31
C THR A 29 26.72 -15.60 -5.25
N THR A 30 27.83 -15.85 -5.94
CA THR A 30 28.98 -14.94 -5.95
C THR A 30 28.58 -13.58 -6.50
N HIS A 31 27.87 -13.54 -7.63
CA HIS A 31 27.32 -12.30 -8.20
C HIS A 31 26.29 -11.61 -7.30
N ALA A 32 25.43 -12.37 -6.62
CA ALA A 32 24.44 -11.81 -5.70
C ALA A 32 25.05 -11.22 -4.42
N THR A 33 26.14 -11.80 -3.91
CA THR A 33 26.90 -11.27 -2.77
C THR A 33 27.92 -10.21 -3.16
N ALA A 34 28.43 -10.27 -4.39
CA ALA A 34 29.35 -9.30 -4.97
C ALA A 34 28.60 -8.09 -5.53
N ARG A 35 27.50 -7.66 -4.88
CA ARG A 35 27.01 -6.30 -5.09
C ARG A 35 28.23 -5.40 -4.95
N PRO A 36 28.61 -4.63 -5.98
CA PRO A 36 29.27 -3.39 -5.66
C PRO A 36 28.30 -2.75 -4.68
N GLU A 37 28.77 -2.40 -3.49
CA GLU A 37 28.19 -1.26 -2.80
C GLU A 37 27.96 -0.25 -3.92
N GLU A 38 26.70 0.00 -4.30
CA GLU A 38 26.40 1.21 -5.03
C GLU A 38 26.85 2.28 -4.06
N HIS A 39 28.10 2.69 -4.21
CA HIS A 39 28.63 3.88 -3.64
C HIS A 39 27.85 4.97 -4.37
N VAL A 40 26.60 5.17 -3.95
CA VAL A 40 25.95 6.46 -4.02
C VAL A 40 27.03 7.35 -3.42
N PRO A 41 27.71 8.17 -4.22
CA PRO A 41 28.76 9.01 -3.68
C PRO A 41 28.07 9.81 -2.59
N SER A 42 28.40 9.51 -1.34
CA SER A 42 27.96 10.29 -0.21
C SER A 42 28.35 11.70 -0.59
N PRO A 43 27.38 12.60 -0.82
CA PRO A 43 27.74 13.91 -1.28
C PRO A 43 28.49 14.52 -0.11
N THR A 44 29.80 14.68 -0.27
CA THR A 44 30.71 15.30 0.71
C THR A 44 30.20 16.70 1.11
N ALA A 45 29.30 17.24 0.30
CA ALA A 45 28.59 18.50 0.43
C ALA A 45 27.07 18.26 0.49
N PRO A 46 26.33 18.89 1.42
CA PRO A 46 24.86 18.83 1.43
C PRO A 46 24.24 19.27 0.10
N LEU A 47 23.19 18.57 -0.33
CA LEU A 47 22.52 18.74 -1.61
C LEU A 47 21.28 19.65 -1.47
N LEU A 48 21.17 20.68 -2.32
CA LEU A 48 20.02 21.57 -2.42
C LEU A 48 19.38 21.45 -3.81
N ILE A 49 18.10 21.10 -3.86
CA ILE A 49 17.30 21.03 -5.10
C ILE A 49 16.22 22.10 -5.04
N LEU A 50 16.21 23.02 -6.00
CA LEU A 50 15.20 24.09 -6.09
C LEU A 50 14.71 24.33 -7.52
N PRO A 51 13.54 24.98 -7.71
CA PRO A 51 13.11 25.44 -9.03
C PRO A 51 14.09 26.45 -9.63
N TYR A 52 14.33 26.37 -10.94
CA TYR A 52 15.14 27.38 -11.64
C TYR A 52 14.40 28.73 -11.75
N TYR A 53 15.07 29.80 -11.35
CA TYR A 53 14.64 31.18 -11.59
C TYR A 53 15.78 31.94 -12.27
N ASN A 54 15.50 32.56 -13.41
CA ASN A 54 16.50 33.29 -14.19
C ASN A 54 17.15 34.42 -13.36
N GLY A 55 18.48 34.45 -13.31
CA GLY A 55 19.29 35.46 -12.62
C GLY A 55 19.45 35.23 -11.11
N LEU A 56 18.48 34.58 -10.46
CA LEU A 56 18.55 34.22 -9.04
C LEU A 56 19.21 32.85 -8.85
N GLY A 57 18.87 31.87 -9.69
CA GLY A 57 19.39 30.52 -9.62
C GLY A 57 20.91 30.49 -9.69
N GLU A 58 21.51 31.20 -10.65
CA GLU A 58 22.97 31.28 -10.83
C GLU A 58 23.67 31.83 -9.60
N LYS A 59 23.09 32.85 -8.95
CA LYS A 59 23.60 33.44 -7.72
C LYS A 59 23.53 32.44 -6.57
N ILE A 60 22.40 31.75 -6.40
CA ILE A 60 22.22 30.70 -5.39
C ILE A 60 23.22 29.56 -5.61
N LYS A 61 23.41 29.10 -6.85
CA LYS A 61 24.38 28.04 -7.18
C LYS A 61 25.81 28.47 -6.89
N ARG A 62 26.15 29.73 -7.16
CA ARG A 62 27.48 30.29 -6.86
C ARG A 62 27.72 30.36 -5.35
N MET A 63 26.78 30.92 -4.59
CA MET A 63 26.87 30.96 -3.12
C MET A 63 26.92 29.56 -2.52
N GLY A 64 26.10 28.64 -3.02
CA GLY A 64 26.10 27.23 -2.61
C GLY A 64 27.50 26.62 -2.76
N ARG A 65 28.16 26.80 -3.90
CA ARG A 65 29.54 26.33 -4.10
C ARG A 65 30.53 26.93 -3.09
N THR A 66 30.40 28.21 -2.77
CA THR A 66 31.26 28.88 -1.78
C THR A 66 31.07 28.32 -0.36
N ILE A 67 29.83 28.00 0.00
CA ILE A 67 29.47 27.47 1.34
C ILE A 67 29.68 25.94 1.41
N GLY A 68 29.91 25.27 0.27
CA GLY A 68 30.10 23.82 0.21
C GLY A 68 28.79 23.04 0.06
N PHE A 69 27.77 23.63 -0.58
CA PHE A 69 26.54 22.96 -1.01
C PHE A 69 26.58 22.62 -2.50
N GLN A 70 26.03 21.46 -2.86
CA GLN A 70 25.73 21.14 -4.25
C GLN A 70 24.32 21.59 -4.61
N VAL A 71 24.19 22.53 -5.54
CA VAL A 71 22.89 23.07 -5.97
C VAL A 71 22.51 22.54 -7.34
N TYR A 72 21.36 21.87 -7.42
CA TYR A 72 20.73 21.42 -8.66
C TYR A 72 19.38 22.09 -8.87
N PHE A 73 19.03 22.30 -10.13
CA PHE A 73 17.75 22.89 -10.50
C PHE A 73 16.80 21.83 -11.03
N LYS A 74 15.57 21.88 -10.54
CA LYS A 74 14.44 21.19 -11.15
C LYS A 74 13.62 22.20 -11.95
N SER A 75 12.98 21.76 -13.03
CA SER A 75 11.94 22.57 -13.66
C SER A 75 10.82 22.86 -12.65
N ALA A 76 10.26 24.06 -12.71
CA ALA A 76 9.06 24.39 -11.94
C ALA A 76 7.93 23.41 -12.31
N ALA A 77 6.98 23.23 -11.39
CA ALA A 77 5.78 22.48 -11.70
C ALA A 77 5.14 23.05 -12.97
N SER A 78 4.81 22.19 -13.93
CA SER A 78 4.19 22.62 -15.18
C SER A 78 2.89 23.39 -14.90
N VAL A 79 2.57 24.38 -15.73
CA VAL A 79 1.28 25.09 -15.66
C VAL A 79 0.14 24.08 -15.68
N ARG A 80 0.26 23.02 -16.49
CA ARG A 80 -0.70 21.91 -16.51
C ARG A 80 -0.88 21.25 -15.14
N SER A 81 0.19 20.96 -14.40
CA SER A 81 0.07 20.37 -13.06
C SER A 81 -0.48 21.34 -12.00
N ILE A 82 -0.31 22.64 -12.19
CA ILE A 82 -0.86 23.67 -11.29
C ILE A 82 -2.36 23.88 -11.57
N VAL A 83 -2.73 23.96 -12.85
CA VAL A 83 -4.10 24.22 -13.30
C VAL A 83 -4.95 22.95 -13.27
N ARG A 84 -4.38 21.79 -13.64
CA ARG A 84 -5.05 20.49 -13.51
C ARG A 84 -4.89 19.95 -12.11
N ASN A 85 -5.59 20.58 -11.20
CA ASN A 85 -6.11 19.93 -10.01
C ASN A 85 -7.52 19.38 -10.32
N ASP A 86 -7.68 18.79 -11.51
CA ASP A 86 -8.95 18.27 -12.06
C ASP A 86 -9.43 17.02 -11.31
N LYS A 87 -8.54 16.37 -10.57
CA LYS A 87 -8.88 15.31 -9.62
C LYS A 87 -8.95 15.90 -8.22
N VAL A 88 -10.17 16.02 -7.70
CA VAL A 88 -10.38 16.28 -6.27
C VAL A 88 -9.58 15.24 -5.48
N ARG A 89 -8.66 15.69 -4.64
CA ARG A 89 -7.92 14.80 -3.73
C ARG A 89 -8.91 14.31 -2.67
N MET A 90 -9.56 13.20 -2.94
CA MET A 90 -10.46 12.57 -1.98
C MET A 90 -9.65 12.10 -0.77
N ALA A 91 -10.21 12.28 0.42
CA ALA A 91 -9.63 11.70 1.64
C ALA A 91 -9.65 10.18 1.55
N LEU A 92 -8.76 9.49 2.28
CA LEU A 92 -8.58 8.02 2.14
C LEU A 92 -9.88 7.23 2.36
N ASN A 93 -10.72 7.71 3.28
CA ASN A 93 -12.05 7.16 3.60
C ASN A 93 -13.09 7.34 2.48
N GLU A 94 -12.90 8.31 1.59
CA GLU A 94 -13.79 8.58 0.46
C GLU A 94 -13.30 7.93 -0.85
N LYS A 95 -12.10 7.36 -0.86
CA LYS A 95 -11.57 6.68 -2.04
C LYS A 95 -12.25 5.31 -2.22
N PRO A 96 -12.73 4.99 -3.44
CA PRO A 96 -13.08 3.63 -3.81
C PRO A 96 -11.82 2.79 -4.04
N GLY A 97 -11.98 1.45 -4.06
CA GLY A 97 -10.90 0.50 -4.31
C GLY A 97 -9.93 0.36 -3.13
N VAL A 98 -10.39 0.64 -1.92
CA VAL A 98 -9.56 0.52 -0.71
C VAL A 98 -9.71 -0.86 -0.07
N ILE A 99 -8.59 -1.38 0.43
CA ILE A 99 -8.57 -2.57 1.29
C ILE A 99 -8.75 -2.09 2.73
N TYR A 100 -9.63 -2.76 3.48
CA TYR A 100 -9.88 -2.46 4.88
C TYR A 100 -9.82 -3.72 5.74
N GLU A 101 -9.48 -3.51 7.00
CA GLU A 101 -9.44 -4.54 8.03
C GLU A 101 -10.43 -4.20 9.14
N ILE A 102 -11.22 -5.19 9.56
CA ILE A 102 -12.09 -5.11 10.73
C ILE A 102 -11.52 -6.04 11.79
N LEU A 103 -11.18 -5.48 12.95
CA LEU A 103 -10.65 -6.21 14.09
C LEU A 103 -11.77 -6.59 15.07
N CYS A 104 -11.83 -7.87 15.44
CA CYS A 104 -12.66 -8.35 16.52
C CYS A 104 -11.92 -8.21 17.85
N THR A 105 -12.67 -7.97 18.93
CA THR A 105 -12.16 -8.12 20.31
C THR A 105 -11.66 -9.53 20.62
N CYS A 106 -12.05 -10.51 19.79
CA CYS A 106 -11.70 -11.92 19.87
C CYS A 106 -10.46 -12.31 19.05
N SER A 107 -9.63 -11.33 18.66
CA SER A 107 -8.42 -11.52 17.83
C SER A 107 -8.67 -12.02 16.40
N ALA A 108 -9.93 -12.23 16.01
CA ALA A 108 -10.27 -12.47 14.61
C ALA A 108 -10.17 -11.16 13.81
N SER A 109 -9.69 -11.23 12.58
CA SER A 109 -9.71 -10.12 11.64
C SER A 109 -10.44 -10.50 10.35
N TYR A 110 -11.08 -9.51 9.75
CA TYR A 110 -11.70 -9.63 8.43
C TYR A 110 -11.08 -8.58 7.50
N ILE A 111 -10.45 -9.04 6.43
CA ILE A 111 -9.88 -8.19 5.39
C ILE A 111 -10.77 -8.27 4.16
N GLY A 112 -11.13 -7.11 3.61
CA GLY A 112 -11.91 -7.05 2.38
C GLY A 112 -11.54 -5.85 1.53
N GLU A 113 -11.83 -5.94 0.25
CA GLU A 113 -11.77 -4.82 -0.69
C GLU A 113 -13.17 -4.20 -0.85
N THR A 114 -13.23 -2.91 -1.13
CA THR A 114 -14.48 -2.26 -1.54
C THR A 114 -14.29 -1.42 -2.80
N GLY A 115 -15.15 -1.64 -3.80
CA GLY A 115 -15.25 -0.76 -4.98
C GLY A 115 -16.02 0.54 -4.70
N ASN A 116 -16.62 0.69 -3.52
CA ASN A 116 -17.30 1.91 -3.06
C ASN A 116 -16.44 2.61 -1.99
N THR A 117 -16.94 3.71 -1.44
CA THR A 117 -16.29 4.37 -0.29
C THR A 117 -16.31 3.46 0.95
N LEU A 118 -15.33 3.64 1.83
CA LEU A 118 -15.23 2.89 3.08
C LEU A 118 -16.49 3.06 3.94
N SER A 119 -17.02 4.28 4.03
CA SER A 119 -18.23 4.61 4.79
C SER A 119 -19.44 3.82 4.29
N HIS A 120 -19.64 3.76 2.97
CA HIS A 120 -20.74 3.02 2.40
C HIS A 120 -20.61 1.50 2.66
N ARG A 121 -19.38 0.96 2.60
CA ARG A 121 -19.14 -0.44 2.95
C ARG A 121 -19.43 -0.72 4.43
N TYR A 122 -19.09 0.21 5.31
CA TYR A 122 -19.37 0.09 6.74
C TYR A 122 -20.88 0.06 7.04
N GLU A 123 -21.67 0.93 6.42
CA GLU A 123 -23.13 0.96 6.56
C GLU A 123 -23.78 -0.35 6.09
N GLN A 124 -23.30 -0.91 4.96
CA GLN A 124 -23.75 -2.21 4.48
C GLN A 124 -23.50 -3.32 5.50
N HIS A 125 -22.30 -3.37 6.09
CA HIS A 125 -21.95 -4.34 7.12
C HIS A 125 -22.85 -4.20 8.35
N LEU A 126 -23.07 -2.99 8.85
CA LEU A 126 -23.99 -2.74 9.96
C LEU A 126 -25.42 -3.20 9.65
N SER A 127 -25.91 -2.92 8.43
CA SER A 127 -27.23 -3.37 7.98
C SER A 127 -27.35 -4.90 7.97
N CYS A 128 -26.33 -5.60 7.48
CA CYS A 128 -26.26 -7.06 7.51
C CYS A 128 -26.26 -7.62 8.94
N LEU A 129 -25.45 -7.05 9.84
CA LEU A 129 -25.40 -7.44 11.25
C LEU A 129 -26.73 -7.20 11.95
N ASN A 130 -27.37 -6.06 11.70
CA ASN A 130 -28.70 -5.76 12.25
C ASN A 130 -29.75 -6.73 11.72
N ARG A 131 -29.70 -7.09 10.43
CA ARG A 131 -30.58 -8.12 9.86
C ARG A 131 -30.38 -9.47 10.55
N TYR A 132 -29.13 -9.89 10.77
CA TYR A 132 -28.82 -11.14 11.45
C TYR A 132 -29.34 -11.14 12.89
N LYS A 133 -29.08 -10.08 13.67
CA LYS A 133 -29.60 -9.92 15.04
C LYS A 133 -31.13 -9.99 15.09
N ASN A 134 -31.81 -9.36 14.13
CA ASN A 134 -33.27 -9.43 14.04
C ASN A 134 -33.76 -10.86 13.80
N VAL A 135 -33.14 -11.61 12.88
CA VAL A 135 -33.49 -13.02 12.63
C VAL A 135 -33.26 -13.90 13.87
N LEU A 136 -32.15 -13.69 14.59
CA LEU A 136 -31.89 -14.39 15.85
C LEU A 136 -32.93 -14.06 16.92
N ASN A 137 -33.36 -12.81 17.02
CA ASN A 137 -34.40 -12.39 17.97
C ASN A 137 -35.77 -12.99 17.61
N ASP A 138 -36.09 -13.07 16.31
CA ASP A 138 -37.30 -13.74 15.82
C ASP A 138 -37.30 -15.23 16.18
N GLN A 139 -36.16 -15.92 16.00
CA GLN A 139 -36.01 -17.33 16.40
C GLN A 139 -36.15 -17.54 17.91
N LYS A 140 -35.67 -16.58 18.72
CA LYS A 140 -35.81 -16.60 20.18
C LYS A 140 -37.20 -16.16 20.67
N GLY A 141 -38.12 -15.81 19.77
CA GLY A 141 -39.46 -15.32 20.12
C GLY A 141 -39.48 -13.91 20.75
N LEU A 142 -38.35 -13.20 20.74
CA LEU A 142 -38.18 -11.84 21.28
C LEU A 142 -38.47 -10.76 20.23
N GLY A 143 -38.78 -11.15 18.99
CA GLY A 143 -39.11 -10.26 17.89
C GLY A 143 -40.50 -9.63 18.04
N THR A 144 -40.58 -8.30 17.92
CA THR A 144 -41.88 -7.61 17.84
C THR A 144 -42.63 -8.02 16.56
N LYS A 145 -43.84 -8.56 16.70
CA LYS A 145 -44.73 -8.87 15.56
C LYS A 145 -45.03 -7.61 14.77
N ARG A 146 -44.43 -7.46 13.58
CA ARG A 146 -44.78 -6.40 12.64
C ARG A 146 -45.99 -6.83 11.81
N ARG A 147 -46.95 -5.93 11.62
CA ARG A 147 -48.02 -6.12 10.63
C ARG A 147 -47.42 -5.88 9.23
N GLY A 148 -47.58 -6.84 8.32
CA GLY A 148 -47.08 -6.74 6.96
C GLY A 148 -46.51 -8.05 6.42
N ARG A 149 -46.01 -8.02 5.18
CA ARG A 149 -45.51 -9.19 4.47
C ARG A 149 -44.30 -9.81 5.22
N PRO A 150 -44.34 -11.12 5.54
CA PRO A 150 -43.21 -11.82 6.16
C PRO A 150 -41.93 -11.69 5.32
N ARG A 151 -40.78 -11.53 5.98
CA ARG A 151 -39.47 -11.54 5.29
C ARG A 151 -39.24 -12.94 4.71
N LYS A 152 -38.79 -13.01 3.45
CA LYS A 152 -38.33 -14.28 2.86
C LYS A 152 -37.08 -14.74 3.62
N LEU A 153 -37.20 -15.89 4.28
CA LEU A 153 -36.14 -16.52 5.10
C LEU A 153 -35.13 -17.32 4.25
N GLN A 154 -35.45 -17.62 2.99
CA GLN A 154 -34.58 -18.40 2.12
C GLN A 154 -33.78 -17.52 1.15
N PRO A 155 -32.45 -17.68 1.05
CA PRO A 155 -31.67 -17.06 0.00
C PRO A 155 -32.10 -17.63 -1.36
N LYS A 156 -32.25 -16.78 -2.37
CA LYS A 156 -32.41 -17.27 -3.73
C LYS A 156 -31.11 -17.95 -4.14
N ARG A 157 -31.16 -19.23 -4.51
CA ARG A 157 -30.07 -19.88 -5.24
C ARG A 157 -29.88 -19.07 -6.51
N GLY A 158 -28.66 -18.55 -6.70
CA GLY A 158 -28.30 -17.92 -7.97
C GLY A 158 -28.22 -19.03 -9.01
N ASP A 159 -29.03 -18.92 -10.05
CA ASP A 159 -28.89 -19.73 -11.24
C ASP A 159 -27.60 -19.26 -11.93
N GLY A 160 -26.65 -20.18 -12.09
CA GLY A 160 -25.37 -19.96 -12.75
C GLY A 160 -25.48 -19.94 -14.27
#